data_AF-A0A6L5XSJ4-F1
#
_entry.id   AF-A0A6L5XSJ4-F1
#
_cell.length_a   1.000
_cell.length_b   1.000
_cell.length_c   1.000
_cell.angle_alpha   90.00
_cell.angle_beta   90.00
_cell.angle_gamma   90.00
#
_symmetry.space_group_name_H-M   'P 1'
#
loop_
_entity.id
_entity.type
_entity.pdbx_description
1 polymer ?
#
loop_
_entity_poly.entity_id
_entity_poly.type
_entity_poly.pdbx_seq_one_letter_code
_entity_poly.pdbx_strand_id
1 'polypeptide(L)'
;MGIFDKLFSGVAGGSREPQKPSGVELELRRRLTVLASDEATQDTPLRYFLRWEGQVQGVGFRFTNTNLAQARALTGWVRNMEDGSVEMEIQGAPANILSHLEALHASYERMGTRFRLVDAQVRAPLANEGGFTPHY
;
A
#
# COMPACT_ATOMS: atom_id res chain seq x y z
N MET A 1 23.12 4.32 10.99
CA MET A 1 22.42 4.12 9.70
C MET A 1 22.17 2.63 9.49
N GLY A 2 20.91 2.20 9.51
CA GLY A 2 20.39 1.02 8.79
C GLY A 2 20.82 -0.39 9.23
N ILE A 3 20.28 -0.89 10.33
CA ILE A 3 20.29 -2.33 10.71
C ILE A 3 19.56 -3.27 9.71
N PHE A 4 18.94 -2.73 8.65
CA PHE A 4 18.15 -3.50 7.68
C PHE A 4 18.90 -3.89 6.39
N ASP A 5 20.06 -3.29 6.11
CA ASP A 5 20.78 -3.50 4.84
C ASP A 5 21.51 -4.87 4.77
N LYS A 6 21.68 -5.54 5.91
CA LYS A 6 22.47 -6.78 6.02
C LYS A 6 21.67 -8.10 6.06
N LEU A 7 20.34 -8.06 6.07
CA LEU A 7 19.53 -9.29 6.23
C LEU A 7 18.99 -9.90 4.92
N PHE A 8 19.18 -9.25 3.77
CA PHE A 8 18.59 -9.66 2.49
C PHE A 8 19.62 -9.86 1.36
N SER A 9 20.89 -10.06 1.71
CA SER A 9 21.90 -10.47 0.73
C SER A 9 21.83 -11.98 0.51
N GLY A 10 21.03 -12.40 -0.48
CA GLY A 10 21.03 -13.77 -0.95
C GLY A 10 19.73 -14.19 -1.62
N VAL A 11 19.61 -13.93 -2.92
CA VAL A 11 19.17 -14.89 -3.95
C VAL A 11 19.26 -14.17 -5.29
N ALA A 12 20.17 -14.66 -6.13
CA ALA A 12 20.34 -14.23 -7.51
C ALA A 12 19.18 -14.75 -8.39
N GLY A 13 18.79 -13.93 -9.36
CA GLY A 13 18.46 -14.35 -10.71
C GLY A 13 17.36 -15.40 -10.90
N GLY A 14 16.11 -14.93 -10.96
CA GLY A 14 15.08 -15.60 -11.74
C GLY A 14 14.24 -14.53 -12.39
N SER A 15 14.10 -14.56 -13.71
CA SER A 15 13.13 -13.75 -14.45
C SER A 15 11.72 -14.11 -13.97
N ARG A 16 11.32 -13.53 -12.83
CA ARG A 16 10.00 -13.70 -12.24
C ARG A 16 9.11 -12.68 -12.92
N GLU A 17 8.13 -13.17 -13.66
CA GLU A 17 7.12 -12.33 -14.27
C GLU A 17 6.49 -11.44 -13.18
N PRO A 18 6.41 -10.12 -13.42
CA PRO A 18 5.84 -9.20 -12.43
C PRO A 18 4.44 -9.68 -12.05
N GLN A 19 4.14 -9.67 -10.76
CA GLN A 19 2.81 -10.02 -10.31
C GLN A 19 1.81 -9.05 -10.94
N LYS A 20 0.86 -9.58 -11.73
CA LYS A 20 -0.20 -8.73 -12.31
C LYS A 20 -1.09 -8.20 -11.19
N PRO A 21 -1.35 -6.87 -11.12
CA PRO A 21 -2.29 -6.31 -10.17
C PRO A 21 -3.69 -6.89 -10.39
N SER A 22 -4.49 -6.98 -9.34
CA SER A 22 -5.87 -7.45 -9.44
C SER A 22 -6.73 -6.46 -10.24
N GLY A 23 -7.90 -6.90 -10.72
CA GLY A 23 -8.85 -6.01 -11.40
C GLY A 23 -9.28 -4.83 -10.54
N VAL A 24 -9.49 -5.08 -9.25
CA VAL A 24 -9.82 -4.05 -8.23
C VAL A 24 -8.69 -3.03 -8.13
N GLU A 25 -7.44 -3.49 -8.08
CA GLU A 25 -6.29 -2.59 -7.99
C GLU A 25 -6.08 -1.77 -9.27
N LEU A 26 -6.29 -2.38 -10.44
CA LEU A 26 -6.18 -1.67 -11.71
C LEU A 26 -7.22 -0.55 -11.81
N GLU A 27 -8.46 -0.81 -11.38
CA GLU A 27 -9.52 0.20 -11.33
C GLU A 27 -9.17 1.33 -10.36
N LEU A 28 -8.70 1.00 -9.16
CA LEU A 28 -8.25 1.99 -8.17
C LEU A 28 -7.13 2.87 -8.72
N ARG A 29 -6.09 2.27 -9.32
CA ARG A 29 -4.97 3.02 -9.91
C ARG A 29 -5.45 3.96 -11.01
N ARG A 30 -6.31 3.50 -11.92
CA ARG A 30 -6.90 4.34 -12.98
C ARG A 30 -7.64 5.55 -12.39
N ARG A 31 -8.48 5.31 -11.38
CA ARG A 31 -9.24 6.38 -10.70
C ARG A 31 -8.30 7.40 -10.05
N LEU A 32 -7.29 6.94 -9.32
CA LEU A 32 -6.29 7.81 -8.69
C LEU A 32 -5.50 8.61 -9.72
N THR A 33 -5.13 8.02 -10.86
CA THR A 33 -4.46 8.75 -11.96
C THR A 33 -5.32 9.87 -12.51
N VAL A 34 -6.61 9.64 -12.73
CA VAL A 34 -7.53 10.71 -13.20
C VAL A 34 -7.62 11.82 -12.16
N LEU A 35 -7.83 11.48 -10.88
CA LEU A 35 -7.96 12.47 -9.80
C LEU A 35 -6.65 13.23 -9.53
N ALA A 36 -5.51 12.59 -9.72
CA ALA A 36 -4.19 13.22 -9.60
C ALA A 36 -3.86 14.15 -10.78
N SER A 37 -4.48 13.92 -11.94
CA SER A 37 -4.26 14.75 -13.14
C SER A 37 -5.19 15.96 -13.20
N ASP A 38 -6.28 15.94 -12.43
CA ASP A 38 -7.25 17.04 -12.35
C ASP A 38 -6.82 18.04 -11.27
N GLU A 39 -6.61 19.29 -11.69
CA GLU A 39 -6.07 20.34 -10.80
C GLU A 39 -6.98 20.62 -9.60
N ALA A 40 -8.30 20.42 -9.73
CA ALA A 40 -9.24 20.67 -8.65
C ALA A 40 -9.25 19.54 -7.61
N THR A 41 -8.93 18.30 -8.01
CA THR A 41 -8.95 17.14 -7.11
C THR A 41 -7.57 16.66 -6.65
N GLN A 42 -6.47 17.19 -7.20
CA GLN A 42 -5.11 16.74 -6.90
C GLN A 42 -4.73 16.82 -5.41
N ASP A 43 -5.21 17.84 -4.69
CA ASP A 43 -4.93 18.08 -3.26
C ASP A 43 -6.08 17.63 -2.35
N THR A 44 -7.19 17.15 -2.93
CA THR A 44 -8.34 16.72 -2.14
C THR A 44 -8.00 15.41 -1.44
N PRO A 45 -8.04 15.35 -0.09
CA PRO A 45 -7.74 14.12 0.62
C PRO A 45 -8.82 13.08 0.35
N LEU A 46 -8.38 11.94 -0.18
CA LEU A 46 -9.21 10.76 -0.38
C LEU A 46 -8.88 9.76 0.70
N ARG A 47 -9.89 9.03 1.19
CA ARG A 47 -9.70 7.91 2.11
C ARG A 47 -10.22 6.63 1.49
N TYR A 48 -9.40 5.58 1.54
CA TYR A 48 -9.75 4.25 1.05
C TYR A 48 -9.55 3.22 2.14
N PHE A 49 -10.53 2.34 2.27
CA PHE A 49 -10.38 1.06 2.93
C PHE A 49 -9.91 0.03 1.90
N LEU A 50 -8.85 -0.70 2.21
CA LEU A 50 -8.19 -1.66 1.34
C LEU A 50 -8.06 -2.99 2.07
N ARG A 51 -8.40 -4.08 1.39
CA ARG A 51 -8.21 -5.44 1.90
C ARG A 51 -7.26 -6.22 1.00
N TRP A 52 -6.25 -6.82 1.62
CA TRP A 52 -5.17 -7.53 0.96
C TRP A 52 -5.18 -9.01 1.33
N GLU A 53 -4.95 -9.87 0.36
CA GLU A 53 -4.85 -11.33 0.54
C GLU A 53 -3.60 -11.89 -0.12
N GLY A 54 -3.18 -13.08 0.32
CA GLY A 54 -1.98 -13.77 -0.16
C GLY A 54 -0.90 -13.81 0.91
N GLN A 55 0.36 -13.66 0.53
CA GLN A 55 1.50 -13.62 1.46
C GLN A 55 1.62 -12.24 2.11
N VAL A 56 0.66 -11.91 2.98
CA VAL A 56 0.56 -10.59 3.64
C VAL A 56 0.90 -10.63 5.13
N GLN A 57 1.00 -11.81 5.74
CA GLN A 57 1.42 -11.98 7.14
C GLN A 57 2.80 -12.65 7.23
N GLY A 58 3.57 -12.32 8.27
CA GLY A 58 4.93 -12.84 8.47
C GLY A 58 6.00 -12.26 7.53
N VAL A 59 5.64 -11.33 6.63
CA VAL A 59 6.54 -10.76 5.61
C VAL A 59 6.88 -9.28 5.84
N GLY A 60 6.63 -8.77 7.06
CA GLY A 60 6.83 -7.35 7.38
C GLY A 60 5.83 -6.39 6.71
N PHE A 61 4.69 -6.87 6.20
CA PHE A 61 3.70 -6.07 5.46
C PHE A 61 3.28 -4.79 6.18
N ARG A 62 2.91 -4.89 7.45
CA ARG A 62 2.55 -3.73 8.28
C ARG A 62 3.67 -2.70 8.41
N PHE A 63 4.92 -3.17 8.59
CA PHE A 63 6.09 -2.30 8.74
C PHE A 63 6.42 -1.57 7.44
N THR A 64 6.45 -2.29 6.31
CA THR A 64 6.63 -1.70 4.98
C THR A 64 5.56 -0.65 4.69
N ASN A 65 4.30 -0.97 4.96
CA ASN A 65 3.18 -0.03 4.77
C ASN A 65 3.35 1.24 5.59
N THR A 66 3.69 1.08 6.88
CA THR A 66 3.89 2.21 7.79
C THR A 66 5.01 3.13 7.30
N ASN A 67 6.16 2.57 6.90
CA ASN A 67 7.28 3.36 6.39
C ASN A 67 6.95 4.09 5.08
N LEU A 68 6.30 3.38 4.14
CA LEU A 68 5.94 3.96 2.84
C LEU A 68 4.88 5.06 2.97
N ALA A 69 3.92 4.89 3.89
CA ALA A 69 2.89 5.87 4.19
C ALA A 69 3.47 7.13 4.84
N GLN A 70 4.33 6.95 5.85
CA GLN A 70 5.03 8.06 6.51
C GLN A 70 5.88 8.87 5.53
N ALA A 71 6.62 8.20 4.64
CA ALA A 71 7.45 8.86 3.62
C ALA A 71 6.65 9.70 2.61
N ARG A 72 5.32 9.49 2.52
CA ARG A 72 4.42 10.16 1.57
C ARG A 72 3.36 11.03 2.25
N ALA A 73 3.52 11.30 3.55
CA ALA A 73 2.57 12.04 4.36
C ALA A 73 1.13 11.49 4.28
N LEU A 74 0.99 10.17 4.21
CA LEU A 74 -0.31 9.48 4.24
C LEU A 74 -0.70 9.13 5.68
N THR A 75 -2.00 9.15 5.94
CA THR A 75 -2.57 8.82 7.26
C THR A 75 -3.42 7.55 7.20
N GLY A 76 -3.71 6.98 8.35
CA GLY A 76 -4.58 5.81 8.49
C GLY A 76 -3.96 4.70 9.33
N TRP A 77 -4.29 3.46 9.00
CA TRP A 77 -3.86 2.31 9.79
C TRP A 77 -3.72 1.02 8.96
N VAL A 78 -3.03 0.04 9.52
CA VAL A 78 -2.92 -1.31 8.94
C VAL A 78 -3.08 -2.39 10.01
N ARG A 79 -3.87 -3.43 9.76
CA ARG A 79 -4.19 -4.49 10.71
C ARG A 79 -4.10 -5.87 10.06
N ASN A 80 -3.51 -6.83 10.77
CA ASN A 80 -3.61 -8.23 10.40
C ASN A 80 -4.93 -8.81 10.89
N MET A 81 -5.60 -9.57 10.03
CA MET A 81 -6.87 -10.22 10.36
C MET A 81 -6.65 -11.69 10.73
N GLU A 82 -7.56 -12.25 11.51
CA GLU A 82 -7.48 -13.66 11.97
C GLU A 82 -7.58 -14.67 10.83
N ASP A 83 -8.24 -14.28 9.72
CA ASP A 83 -8.38 -15.09 8.51
C ASP A 83 -7.11 -15.12 7.63
N GLY A 84 -6.02 -14.48 8.05
CA GLY A 84 -4.77 -14.41 7.30
C GLY A 84 -4.68 -13.21 6.34
N SER A 85 -5.75 -12.42 6.19
CA SER A 85 -5.76 -11.20 5.37
C SER A 85 -5.15 -10.01 6.12
N VAL A 86 -4.96 -8.91 5.40
CA VAL A 86 -4.57 -7.61 5.98
C VAL A 86 -5.57 -6.56 5.54
N GLU A 87 -6.08 -5.81 6.49
CA GLU A 87 -6.94 -4.65 6.25
C GLU A 87 -6.16 -3.37 6.51
N MET A 88 -6.51 -2.34 5.77
CA MET A 88 -5.80 -1.06 5.80
C MET A 88 -6.77 0.06 5.49
N GLU A 89 -6.63 1.18 6.19
CA GLU A 89 -7.16 2.46 5.73
C GLU A 89 -6.01 3.39 5.40
N ILE A 90 -6.14 4.06 4.27
CA ILE A 90 -5.16 5.03 3.80
C ILE A 90 -5.87 6.30 3.37
N GLN A 91 -5.33 7.44 3.82
CA GLN A 91 -5.84 8.75 3.49
C GLN A 91 -4.73 9.68 3.02
N GLY A 92 -5.02 10.46 1.98
CA GLY A 92 -4.15 11.52 1.48
C GLY A 92 -4.49 11.93 0.05
N ALA A 93 -3.61 12.72 -0.55
CA ALA A 93 -3.74 13.15 -1.93
C ALA A 93 -3.73 11.93 -2.89
N PRO A 94 -4.53 11.94 -3.97
CA PRO A 94 -4.58 10.85 -4.95
C PRO A 94 -3.21 10.45 -5.49
N ALA A 95 -2.32 11.42 -5.76
CA ALA A 95 -0.96 11.16 -6.24
C ALA A 95 -0.11 10.41 -5.21
N ASN A 96 -0.24 10.75 -3.92
CA ASN A 96 0.51 10.11 -2.84
C ASN A 96 0.03 8.67 -2.62
N ILE A 97 -1.29 8.43 -2.67
CA ILE A 97 -1.86 7.09 -2.57
C ILE A 97 -1.41 6.23 -3.76
N LEU A 98 -1.43 6.78 -4.98
CA LEU A 98 -0.95 6.08 -6.18
C LEU A 98 0.53 5.68 -6.05
N SER A 99 1.39 6.65 -5.70
CA SER A 99 2.82 6.40 -5.49
C SER A 99 3.09 5.38 -4.38
N HIS A 100 2.23 5.35 -3.35
CA HIS A 100 2.32 4.37 -2.28
C HIS A 100 2.04 2.95 -2.78
N LEU A 101 0.97 2.74 -3.55
CA LEU A 101 0.63 1.43 -4.13
C LEU A 101 1.76 0.92 -5.04
N GLU A 102 2.33 1.79 -5.87
CA GLU A 102 3.45 1.46 -6.75
C GLU A 102 4.69 1.03 -5.96
N ALA A 103 5.05 1.78 -4.91
CA ALA A 103 6.19 1.47 -4.08
C ALA A 103 6.02 0.19 -3.24
N LEU A 104 4.78 -0.11 -2.82
CA LEU A 104 4.45 -1.34 -2.13
C LEU A 104 4.72 -2.55 -3.03
N HIS A 105 4.22 -2.53 -4.27
CA HIS A 105 4.46 -3.58 -5.25
C HIS A 105 5.93 -3.72 -5.59
N ALA A 106 6.63 -2.63 -5.88
CA ALA A 106 8.06 -2.67 -6.17
C ALA A 106 8.89 -3.26 -5.00
N SER A 107 8.49 -3.00 -3.74
CA SER A 107 9.19 -3.54 -2.57
C SER A 107 9.07 -5.06 -2.49
N TYR A 108 7.87 -5.60 -2.73
CA TYR A 108 7.56 -7.02 -2.59
C TYR A 108 7.89 -7.86 -3.82
N GLU A 109 7.91 -7.25 -5.01
CA GLU A 109 8.38 -7.89 -6.24
C GLU A 109 9.84 -8.34 -6.10
N ARG A 110 10.72 -7.51 -5.52
CA ARG A 110 12.12 -7.87 -5.25
C ARG A 110 12.27 -9.04 -4.29
N MET A 111 11.31 -9.22 -3.37
CA MET A 111 11.30 -10.32 -2.40
C MET A 111 10.64 -11.59 -2.97
N GLY A 112 9.95 -11.50 -4.11
CA GLY A 112 9.18 -12.60 -4.69
C GLY A 112 7.89 -12.94 -3.91
N THR A 113 7.44 -12.02 -3.05
CA THR A 113 6.23 -12.19 -2.23
C THR A 113 4.99 -11.86 -3.06
N ARG A 114 3.98 -12.73 -3.03
CA ARG A 114 2.75 -12.53 -3.82
C ARG A 114 1.56 -12.15 -2.95
N PHE A 115 0.95 -11.01 -3.24
CA PHE A 115 -0.24 -10.50 -2.56
C PHE A 115 -1.14 -9.76 -3.55
N ARG A 116 -2.44 -9.70 -3.28
CA ARG A 116 -3.41 -9.03 -4.17
C ARG A 116 -4.35 -8.17 -3.36
N LEU A 117 -4.75 -7.03 -3.93
CA LEU A 117 -5.87 -6.26 -3.42
C LEU A 117 -7.16 -6.98 -3.80
N VAL A 118 -8.00 -7.32 -2.82
CA VAL A 118 -9.27 -8.00 -3.05
C VAL A 118 -10.47 -7.09 -2.90
N ASP A 119 -10.32 -5.99 -2.17
CA ASP A 119 -11.39 -5.02 -1.96
C ASP A 119 -10.81 -3.61 -1.78
N ALA A 120 -11.51 -2.63 -2.33
CA ALA A 120 -11.16 -1.22 -2.25
C ALA A 120 -12.44 -0.39 -2.15
N GLN A 121 -12.66 0.23 -0.99
CA GLN A 121 -13.86 1.02 -0.72
C GLN A 121 -13.50 2.46 -0.40
N VAL A 122 -14.19 3.40 -1.05
CA VAL A 122 -14.08 4.82 -0.70
C VAL A 122 -14.69 5.03 0.69
N ARG A 123 -14.03 5.87 1.50
CA ARG A 123 -14.50 6.30 2.82
C ARG A 123 -14.49 7.82 2.90
N ALA A 124 -15.28 8.35 3.84
CA ALA A 124 -15.27 9.77 4.13
C ALA A 124 -13.92 10.16 4.76
N PRO A 125 -13.23 11.20 4.24
CA PRO A 125 -11.98 11.65 4.81
C PRO A 125 -12.18 12.20 6.22
N LEU A 126 -11.22 11.96 7.10
CA LEU A 126 -11.17 12.45 8.45
C LEU A 126 -10.29 13.70 8.52
N ALA A 127 -10.84 14.82 8.99
CA ALA A 127 -10.14 16.10 9.04
C ALA A 127 -8.94 16.12 10.00
N ASN A 128 -8.94 15.28 11.04
CA ASN A 128 -7.95 15.28 12.13
C ASN A 128 -7.23 13.93 12.30
N GLU A 129 -7.16 13.12 11.25
CA GLU A 129 -6.40 11.87 11.32
C GLU A 129 -4.90 12.19 11.22
N GLY A 130 -4.14 11.74 12.21
CA GLY A 130 -2.72 12.03 12.34
C GLY A 130 -1.88 10.76 12.24
N GLY A 131 -0.97 10.73 11.26
CA GLY A 131 0.00 9.65 11.09
C GLY A 131 -0.58 8.35 10.57
N PHE A 132 0.29 7.36 10.44
CA PHE A 132 -0.05 6.02 9.98
C PHE A 132 0.40 5.00 11.04
N THR A 133 -0.53 4.21 11.58
CA THR A 133 -0.25 3.32 12.71
C THR A 133 -0.57 1.85 12.42
N PRO A 134 0.29 0.91 12.86
CA PRO A 134 -0.06 -0.51 12.86
C PRO A 134 -1.03 -0.80 14.02
N HIS A 135 -2.17 -1.40 13.69
CA HIS A 135 -3.10 -1.99 14.66
C HIS A 135 -2.70 -3.45 14.92
N TYR A 136 -2.84 -3.87 16.17
CA TYR A 136 -2.52 -5.23 16.66
C TYR A 136 -3.80 -5.97 17.03
#